data_AF-A0A348TNK9-F1
#
_entry.id   AF-A0A348TNK9-F1
#
_cell.length_a   1.000
_cell.length_b   1.000
_cell.length_c   1.000
_cell.angle_alpha   90.00
_cell.angle_beta   90.00
_cell.angle_gamma   90.00
#
_symmetry.space_group_name_H-M   'P 1'
#
loop_
_entity.id
_entity.type
_entity.pdbx_description
1 polymer ?
#
loop_
_entity_poly.entity_id
_entity_poly.type
_entity_poly.pdbx_seq_one_letter_code
_entity_poly.pdbx_strand_id
1 'polypeptide(L)'
;MRYLFILFHYFLLFACTHGEGQGLLPPSEFEKKMQTENGVLLDVRTGEEFSAAHLPSASNMDFYSPQFEAEIQKLDKSKTYFLYCQRGKRSSDALALFKKNGFKNVYSLDGGMLNWEKEGKAVEKVKTVATKGMSLEKYEELIRSQTIVLVDFSAKWCGPCRKLSPELESFGKKRSQEVKVVMIDVDENPIIAQQYKIDEVPTLIWYKNGTQALRMIGYYDPKYIDDTLNGLMKK
;
A
#
# COMPACT_ATOMS: atom_id res chain seq x y z
N MET A 1 35.51 25.80 -69.07
CA MET A 1 36.00 25.14 -67.84
C MET A 1 35.14 25.67 -66.69
N ARG A 2 34.10 24.97 -66.21
CA ARG A 2 34.14 24.02 -65.05
C ARG A 2 35.17 24.53 -64.03
N TYR A 3 34.80 25.03 -62.85
CA TYR A 3 34.31 24.22 -61.74
C TYR A 3 33.36 24.96 -60.78
N LEU A 4 32.30 24.23 -60.46
CA LEU A 4 31.36 24.33 -59.35
C LEU A 4 32.08 23.90 -58.05
N PHE A 5 32.23 24.77 -57.06
CA PHE A 5 32.65 24.37 -55.70
C PHE A 5 31.46 24.46 -54.75
N ILE A 6 30.91 23.29 -54.45
CA ILE A 6 29.79 23.06 -53.55
C ILE A 6 30.26 23.28 -52.10
N LEU A 7 29.52 24.12 -51.37
CA LEU A 7 29.57 24.27 -49.91
C LEU A 7 29.40 22.90 -49.22
N PHE A 8 30.44 22.40 -48.56
CA PHE A 8 30.32 21.27 -47.65
C PHE A 8 30.11 21.81 -46.23
N HIS A 9 28.84 22.14 -45.92
CA HIS A 9 28.40 22.31 -44.53
C HIS A 9 28.55 20.97 -43.82
N TYR A 10 29.59 20.84 -43.00
CA TYR A 10 29.79 19.69 -42.13
C TYR A 10 28.81 19.80 -40.95
N PHE A 11 27.54 19.47 -41.22
CA PHE A 11 26.52 19.33 -40.20
C PHE A 11 26.78 18.01 -39.47
N LEU A 12 27.53 18.07 -38.37
CA LEU A 12 27.71 16.96 -37.42
C LEU A 12 26.33 16.62 -36.83
N LEU A 13 25.65 15.65 -37.44
CA LEU A 13 24.51 14.97 -36.86
C LEU A 13 25.01 14.19 -35.64
N PHE A 14 24.98 14.80 -34.46
CA PHE A 14 24.90 14.06 -33.21
C PHE A 14 23.55 13.32 -33.23
N ALA A 15 23.56 12.08 -33.72
CA ALA A 15 22.47 11.17 -33.48
C ALA A 15 22.45 10.89 -31.97
N CYS A 16 21.57 11.57 -31.24
CA CYS A 16 21.17 11.12 -29.91
C CYS A 16 20.54 9.74 -30.09
N THR A 17 21.32 8.66 -29.93
CA THR A 17 20.78 7.32 -29.81
C THR A 17 20.09 7.20 -28.45
N HIS A 18 18.88 7.74 -28.33
CA HIS A 18 17.94 7.30 -27.31
C HIS A 18 17.48 5.90 -27.73
N GLY A 19 18.26 4.89 -27.34
CA GLY A 19 17.95 3.50 -27.65
C GLY A 19 16.64 3.13 -26.98
N GLU A 20 15.60 2.91 -27.79
CA GLU A 20 14.34 2.33 -27.31
C GLU A 20 14.63 0.94 -26.72
N GLY A 21 14.02 0.60 -25.58
CA GLY A 21 14.26 -0.71 -24.99
C GLY A 21 13.23 -1.15 -23.97
N GLN A 22 12.98 -2.45 -23.94
CA GLN A 22 12.03 -3.04 -23.01
C GLN A 22 12.50 -4.42 -22.58
N GLY A 23 12.26 -4.83 -21.34
CA GLY A 23 12.63 -6.19 -20.93
C GLY A 23 12.76 -6.41 -19.43
N LEU A 24 13.21 -7.60 -19.08
CA LEU A 24 13.61 -7.94 -17.72
C LEU A 24 15.10 -7.59 -17.55
N LEU A 25 15.45 -6.96 -16.44
CA LEU A 25 16.84 -6.65 -16.10
C LEU A 25 17.18 -7.24 -14.73
N PRO A 26 18.35 -7.88 -14.57
CA PRO A 26 18.82 -8.30 -13.26
C PRO A 26 19.08 -7.07 -12.37
N PRO A 27 19.06 -7.22 -11.03
CA PRO A 27 19.11 -6.09 -10.11
C PRO A 27 20.25 -5.10 -10.36
N SER A 28 21.47 -5.59 -10.63
CA SER A 28 22.62 -4.73 -10.88
C SER A 28 22.53 -3.92 -12.20
N GLU A 29 21.96 -4.49 -13.25
CA GLU A 29 21.72 -3.74 -14.50
C GLU A 29 20.54 -2.78 -14.36
N PHE A 30 19.49 -3.21 -13.66
CA PHE A 30 18.32 -2.40 -13.36
C PHE A 30 18.71 -1.14 -12.58
N GLU A 31 19.50 -1.29 -11.51
CA GLU A 31 20.04 -0.17 -10.72
C GLU A 31 20.89 0.79 -11.56
N LYS A 32 21.86 0.25 -12.30
CA LYS A 32 22.73 1.05 -13.17
C LYS A 32 21.91 1.87 -14.15
N LYS A 33 20.87 1.26 -14.74
CA LYS A 33 20.02 1.93 -15.72
C LYS A 33 19.16 3.02 -15.09
N MET A 34 18.60 2.79 -13.90
CA MET A 34 17.90 3.83 -13.12
C MET A 34 18.79 5.02 -12.78
N GLN A 35 20.09 4.81 -12.59
CA GLN A 35 21.04 5.89 -12.31
C GLN A 35 21.44 6.68 -13.57
N THR A 36 21.49 6.02 -14.72
CA THR A 36 21.88 6.66 -15.99
C THR A 36 20.71 7.28 -16.74
N GLU A 37 19.50 6.80 -16.50
CA GLU A 37 18.30 7.27 -17.19
C GLU A 37 17.32 7.90 -16.21
N ASN A 38 16.86 9.10 -16.53
CA ASN A 38 15.79 9.75 -15.78
C ASN A 38 14.45 9.04 -16.08
N GLY A 39 14.11 8.05 -15.26
CA GLY A 39 12.89 7.26 -15.39
C GLY A 39 12.05 7.24 -14.11
N VAL A 40 10.82 6.77 -14.25
CA VAL A 40 9.86 6.63 -13.16
C VAL A 40 9.95 5.21 -12.60
N LEU A 41 10.27 5.09 -11.32
CA LEU A 41 10.27 3.81 -10.59
C LEU A 41 8.88 3.53 -10.01
N LEU A 42 8.27 2.43 -10.45
CA LEU A 42 6.94 2.00 -10.03
C LEU A 42 7.01 0.67 -9.28
N ASP A 43 6.54 0.70 -8.04
CA ASP A 43 6.20 -0.48 -7.27
C ASP A 43 4.77 -0.90 -7.62
N VAL A 44 4.61 -2.03 -8.29
CA VAL A 44 3.29 -2.54 -8.70
C VAL A 44 2.65 -3.51 -7.71
N ARG A 45 3.13 -3.51 -6.47
CA ARG A 45 2.52 -4.23 -5.34
C ARG A 45 1.35 -3.44 -4.73
N THR A 46 0.69 -4.03 -3.73
CA THR A 46 -0.36 -3.31 -3.00
C THR A 46 0.23 -2.18 -2.16
N GLY A 47 -0.62 -1.23 -1.75
CA GLY A 47 -0.19 -0.10 -0.92
C GLY A 47 0.39 -0.53 0.43
N GLU A 48 -0.08 -1.64 1.00
CA GLU A 48 0.42 -2.21 2.25
C GLU A 48 1.84 -2.77 2.07
N GLU A 49 2.08 -3.52 0.98
CA GLU A 49 3.41 -4.05 0.65
C GLU A 49 4.41 -2.92 0.42
N PHE A 50 3.99 -1.88 -0.31
CA PHE A 50 4.79 -0.68 -0.54
C PHE A 50 5.12 0.03 0.77
N SER A 51 4.10 0.27 1.61
CA SER A 51 4.28 0.95 2.90
C SER A 51 5.16 0.16 3.87
N ALA A 52 5.19 -1.17 3.81
CA ALA A 52 6.06 -1.95 4.68
C ALA A 52 7.56 -1.75 4.34
N ALA A 53 7.90 -1.89 3.06
CA ALA A 53 9.23 -1.62 2.54
C ALA A 53 9.18 -1.51 1.01
N HIS A 54 9.91 -0.58 0.42
CA HIS A 54 9.96 -0.36 -1.04
C HIS A 54 11.36 0.07 -1.48
N LEU A 55 11.63 0.13 -2.78
CA LEU A 55 12.89 0.70 -3.28
C LEU A 55 12.88 2.23 -3.10
N PRO A 56 14.05 2.86 -2.80
CA PRO A 56 14.11 4.30 -2.66
C PRO A 56 13.56 5.04 -3.87
N SER A 57 12.82 6.13 -3.64
CA SER A 57 12.19 6.97 -4.69
C SER A 57 11.12 6.28 -5.56
N ALA A 58 10.68 5.07 -5.20
CA ALA A 58 9.59 4.41 -5.90
C ALA A 58 8.23 5.09 -5.64
N SER A 59 7.36 5.12 -6.65
CA SER A 59 5.94 5.42 -6.49
C SER A 59 5.12 4.14 -6.55
N ASN A 60 4.03 4.04 -5.79
CA ASN A 60 3.15 2.86 -5.83
C ASN A 60 2.06 2.99 -6.90
N MET A 61 1.84 1.91 -7.65
CA MET A 61 0.73 1.77 -8.60
C MET A 61 0.25 0.32 -8.56
N ASP A 62 -0.74 0.04 -7.71
CA ASP A 62 -1.19 -1.33 -7.43
C ASP A 62 -1.74 -2.04 -8.67
N PHE A 63 -1.05 -3.10 -9.10
CA PHE A 63 -1.43 -3.92 -10.25
C PHE A 63 -2.82 -4.56 -10.12
N TYR A 64 -3.26 -4.87 -8.90
CA TYR A 64 -4.56 -5.49 -8.65
C TYR A 64 -5.69 -4.47 -8.51
N SER A 65 -5.37 -3.17 -8.51
CA SER A 65 -6.38 -2.13 -8.53
C SER A 65 -7.23 -2.23 -9.81
N PRO A 66 -8.58 -2.17 -9.71
CA PRO A 66 -9.45 -2.07 -10.89
C PRO A 66 -9.16 -0.84 -11.76
N GLN A 67 -8.42 0.14 -11.24
CA GLN A 67 -8.04 1.36 -11.95
C GLN A 67 -6.69 1.25 -12.69
N PHE A 68 -5.93 0.16 -12.52
CA PHE A 68 -4.55 0.05 -13.02
C PHE A 68 -4.39 0.35 -14.52
N GLU A 69 -5.22 -0.26 -15.38
CA GLU A 69 -5.17 0.00 -16.83
C GLU A 69 -5.55 1.45 -17.18
N ALA A 70 -6.49 2.04 -16.45
CA ALA A 70 -6.89 3.43 -16.65
C ALA A 70 -5.78 4.41 -16.19
N GLU A 71 -4.97 4.03 -15.21
CA GLU A 71 -3.81 4.81 -14.77
C GLU A 71 -2.67 4.74 -15.79
N ILE A 72 -2.40 3.57 -16.37
CA ILE A 72 -1.41 3.41 -17.45
C ILE A 72 -1.69 4.37 -18.62
N GLN A 73 -2.96 4.55 -18.99
CA GLN A 73 -3.33 5.42 -20.11
C GLN A 73 -3.02 6.91 -19.85
N LYS A 74 -2.94 7.32 -18.58
CA LYS A 74 -2.64 8.70 -18.17
C LYS A 74 -1.14 9.00 -18.10
N LEU A 75 -0.30 7.96 -18.17
CA LEU A 75 1.14 8.08 -18.06
C LEU A 75 1.76 8.62 -19.35
N ASP A 76 2.89 9.32 -19.20
CA ASP A 76 3.66 9.88 -20.32
C ASP A 76 4.49 8.79 -21.00
N LYS A 77 4.02 8.30 -22.15
CA LYS A 77 4.64 7.22 -22.93
C LYS A 77 6.05 7.53 -23.44
N SER A 78 6.49 8.79 -23.39
CA SER A 78 7.85 9.19 -23.77
C SER A 78 8.89 8.89 -22.69
N LYS A 79 8.45 8.75 -21.42
CA LYS A 79 9.34 8.49 -20.28
C LYS A 79 9.76 7.03 -20.20
N THR A 80 10.91 6.80 -19.54
CA THR A 80 11.33 5.47 -19.13
C THR A 80 10.62 5.06 -17.85
N TYR A 81 10.11 3.82 -17.81
CA TYR A 81 9.48 3.24 -16.63
C TYR A 81 10.24 2.01 -16.14
N PHE A 82 10.47 1.96 -14.83
CA PHE A 82 11.12 0.87 -14.14
C PHE A 82 10.09 0.24 -13.21
N LEU A 83 9.72 -1.01 -13.47
CA LEU A 83 8.67 -1.72 -12.75
C LEU A 83 9.31 -2.76 -11.82
N TYR A 84 8.77 -2.93 -10.63
CA TYR A 84 9.11 -4.09 -9.81
C TYR A 84 7.93 -4.52 -8.94
N CYS A 85 8.02 -5.75 -8.45
CA CYS A 85 7.17 -6.25 -7.39
C CYS A 85 8.00 -7.12 -6.44
N GLN A 86 7.36 -7.98 -5.63
CA GLN A 86 8.10 -8.80 -4.67
C GLN A 86 9.02 -9.85 -5.34
N ARG A 87 8.51 -10.55 -6.36
CA ARG A 87 9.17 -11.74 -6.97
C ARG A 87 9.31 -11.67 -8.49
N GLY A 88 8.98 -10.54 -9.11
CA GLY A 88 9.07 -10.34 -10.56
C GLY A 88 7.84 -10.77 -11.38
N LYS A 89 6.94 -11.63 -10.87
CA LYS A 89 5.78 -12.10 -11.66
C LYS A 89 4.80 -10.96 -12.00
N ARG A 90 4.30 -10.24 -10.99
CA ARG A 90 3.36 -9.13 -11.19
C ARG A 90 3.95 -8.01 -12.05
N SER A 91 5.23 -7.66 -11.85
CA SER A 91 5.89 -6.63 -12.65
C SER A 91 6.16 -7.08 -14.08
N SER A 92 6.33 -8.39 -14.33
CA SER A 92 6.37 -8.94 -15.69
C SER A 92 5.01 -8.86 -16.39
N ASP A 93 3.92 -9.10 -15.66
CA ASP A 93 2.56 -8.96 -16.19
C ASP A 93 2.25 -7.47 -16.47
N ALA A 94 2.61 -6.58 -15.55
CA ALA A 94 2.55 -5.13 -15.75
C ALA A 94 3.39 -4.68 -16.97
N LEU A 95 4.60 -5.22 -17.13
CA LEU A 95 5.46 -4.95 -18.28
C LEU A 95 4.74 -5.30 -19.58
N ALA A 96 4.05 -6.45 -19.66
CA ALA A 96 3.28 -6.83 -20.83
C ALA A 96 2.14 -5.83 -21.13
N LEU A 97 1.47 -5.32 -20.10
CA LEU A 97 0.43 -4.28 -20.26
C LEU A 97 1.02 -2.94 -20.72
N PHE A 98 2.14 -2.49 -20.17
CA PHE A 98 2.83 -1.29 -20.65
C PHE A 98 3.23 -1.43 -22.12
N LYS A 99 3.80 -2.57 -22.51
CA LYS A 99 4.13 -2.86 -23.92
C LYS A 99 2.90 -2.79 -24.82
N LYS A 100 1.80 -3.42 -24.41
CA LYS A 100 0.52 -3.41 -25.14
C LYS A 100 -0.04 -1.99 -25.30
N ASN A 101 0.23 -1.10 -24.33
CA ASN A 101 -0.19 0.30 -24.34
C ASN A 101 0.80 1.25 -25.04
N GLY A 102 1.83 0.73 -25.70
CA GLY A 102 2.75 1.49 -26.55
C GLY A 102 3.91 2.17 -25.83
N PHE A 103 4.21 1.79 -24.58
CA PHE A 103 5.39 2.28 -23.87
C PHE A 103 6.64 1.66 -24.47
N LYS A 104 7.58 2.49 -24.92
CA LYS A 104 8.79 2.02 -25.62
C LYS A 104 10.00 1.81 -24.71
N ASN A 105 10.02 2.50 -23.57
CA ASN A 105 11.09 2.45 -22.58
C ASN A 105 10.52 1.93 -21.27
N VAL A 106 10.46 0.60 -21.12
CA VAL A 106 9.87 -0.02 -19.92
C VAL A 106 10.58 -1.31 -19.53
N TYR A 107 11.06 -1.37 -18.29
CA TYR A 107 11.88 -2.46 -17.79
C TYR A 107 11.27 -3.02 -16.51
N SER A 108 11.32 -4.33 -16.31
CA SER A 108 10.94 -4.98 -15.05
C SER A 108 12.17 -5.55 -14.35
N LEU A 109 12.22 -5.40 -13.03
CA LEU A 109 13.24 -6.00 -12.18
C LEU A 109 13.08 -7.52 -12.15
N ASP A 110 14.08 -8.25 -12.66
CA ASP A 110 14.09 -9.70 -12.68
C ASP A 110 14.20 -10.27 -11.26
N GLY A 111 13.29 -11.20 -10.93
CA GLY A 111 13.11 -11.73 -9.58
C GLY A 111 12.64 -10.73 -8.51
N GLY A 112 12.35 -9.47 -8.89
CA GLY A 112 11.78 -8.45 -8.02
C GLY A 112 12.64 -8.09 -6.81
N MET A 113 11.99 -7.57 -5.77
CA MET A 113 12.65 -7.14 -4.52
C MET A 113 13.44 -8.26 -3.85
N LEU A 114 13.03 -9.53 -3.97
CA LEU A 114 13.79 -10.62 -3.36
C LEU A 114 15.21 -10.73 -3.92
N ASN A 115 15.38 -10.60 -5.24
CA ASN A 115 16.70 -10.64 -5.84
C ASN A 115 17.48 -9.35 -5.55
N TRP A 116 16.79 -8.20 -5.52
CA TRP A 116 17.38 -6.92 -5.13
C TRP A 116 17.97 -6.95 -3.71
N GLU A 117 17.20 -7.44 -2.74
CA GLU A 117 17.64 -7.58 -1.36
C GLU A 117 18.71 -8.67 -1.21
N LYS A 118 18.64 -9.76 -1.98
CA LYS A 118 19.67 -10.81 -2.00
C LYS A 118 21.03 -10.28 -2.47
N GLU A 119 21.04 -9.30 -3.38
CA GLU A 119 22.25 -8.58 -3.79
C GLU A 119 22.68 -7.49 -2.79
N GLY A 120 22.01 -7.36 -1.65
CA GLY A 120 22.34 -6.40 -0.60
C GLY A 120 22.00 -4.95 -0.95
N LYS A 121 21.14 -4.74 -1.95
CA LYS A 121 20.77 -3.39 -2.41
C LYS A 121 19.76 -2.73 -1.47
N ALA A 122 19.78 -1.39 -1.44
CA ALA A 122 19.04 -0.60 -0.48
C ALA A 122 17.52 -0.68 -0.70
N VAL A 123 16.76 -0.72 0.40
CA VAL A 123 15.30 -0.57 0.43
C VAL A 123 14.94 0.47 1.50
N GLU A 124 13.98 1.31 1.19
CA GLU A 124 13.29 2.16 2.17
C GLU A 124 12.29 1.30 2.92
N LYS A 125 12.70 0.83 4.09
CA LYS A 125 11.78 0.25 5.06
C LYS A 125 11.12 1.42 5.77
N VAL A 126 9.79 1.38 5.91
CA VAL A 126 9.22 2.16 7.00
C VAL A 126 9.94 1.69 8.24
N LYS A 127 10.48 2.65 9.02
CA LYS A 127 10.97 2.36 10.36
C LYS A 127 9.77 1.75 11.09
N THR A 128 9.71 0.43 11.12
CA THR A 128 8.94 -0.32 12.06
C THR A 128 9.43 0.17 13.41
N VAL A 129 8.73 1.16 13.97
CA VAL A 129 8.60 1.16 15.42
C VAL A 129 8.12 -0.24 15.70
N ALA A 130 8.90 -1.04 16.43
CA ALA A 130 8.43 -2.32 16.91
C ALA A 130 7.17 -2.00 17.73
N THR A 131 6.01 -2.04 17.08
CA THR A 131 4.75 -1.71 17.71
C THR A 131 4.51 -2.85 18.66
N LYS A 132 4.44 -2.54 19.95
CA LYS A 132 4.05 -3.50 20.97
C LYS A 132 2.70 -4.16 20.63
N GLY A 133 1.88 -3.47 19.84
CA GLY A 133 0.58 -3.94 19.36
C GLY A 133 0.61 -4.90 18.18
N MET A 134 -0.58 -5.07 17.62
CA MET A 134 -0.99 -5.98 16.57
C MET A 134 -0.64 -5.48 15.15
N SER A 135 -0.40 -6.40 14.22
CA SER A 135 -0.25 -6.07 12.80
C SER A 135 -1.59 -5.71 12.14
N LEU A 136 -1.54 -4.86 11.11
CA LEU A 136 -2.74 -4.51 10.32
C LEU A 136 -3.44 -5.75 9.75
N GLU A 137 -2.68 -6.71 9.22
CA GLU A 137 -3.22 -7.98 8.70
C GLU A 137 -4.03 -8.73 9.76
N LYS A 138 -3.50 -8.83 10.99
CA LYS A 138 -4.19 -9.52 12.06
C LYS A 138 -5.46 -8.79 12.49
N TYR A 139 -5.45 -7.46 12.49
CA TYR A 139 -6.64 -6.66 12.73
C TYR A 139 -7.73 -6.92 11.67
N GLU A 140 -7.35 -6.90 10.40
CA GLU A 140 -8.26 -7.14 9.27
C GLU A 140 -8.83 -8.56 9.26
N GLU A 141 -8.06 -9.55 9.68
CA GLU A 141 -8.54 -10.91 9.93
C GLU A 141 -9.64 -10.93 11.02
N LEU A 142 -9.43 -10.19 12.11
CA LEU A 142 -10.38 -10.15 13.23
C LEU A 142 -11.72 -9.53 12.84
N ILE A 143 -11.72 -8.39 12.12
CA ILE A 143 -12.96 -7.68 11.75
C ILE A 143 -13.75 -8.39 10.64
N ARG A 144 -13.11 -9.26 9.85
CA ARG A 144 -13.75 -10.11 8.84
C ARG A 144 -14.45 -11.35 9.41
N SER A 145 -14.55 -11.47 10.73
CA SER A 145 -15.29 -12.54 11.38
C SER A 145 -16.75 -12.61 10.91
N GLN A 146 -17.32 -13.83 10.92
CA GLN A 146 -18.75 -14.05 10.70
C GLN A 146 -19.61 -13.54 11.87
N THR A 147 -19.03 -13.43 13.06
CA THR A 147 -19.67 -12.82 14.23
C THR A 147 -19.55 -11.30 14.17
N ILE A 148 -20.51 -10.57 14.73
CA ILE A 148 -20.39 -9.11 14.88
C ILE A 148 -19.15 -8.79 15.71
N VAL A 149 -18.36 -7.79 15.31
CA VAL A 149 -17.16 -7.37 16.03
C VAL A 149 -17.33 -5.95 16.52
N LEU A 150 -17.11 -5.73 17.81
CA LEU A 150 -16.97 -4.41 18.41
C LEU A 150 -15.50 -4.14 18.69
N VAL A 151 -14.94 -3.12 18.08
CA VAL A 151 -13.56 -2.67 18.35
C VAL A 151 -13.59 -1.43 19.24
N ASP A 152 -12.90 -1.47 20.38
CA ASP A 152 -12.63 -0.32 21.24
C ASP A 152 -11.23 0.24 20.96
N PHE A 153 -11.15 1.40 20.34
CA PHE A 153 -9.92 2.17 20.23
C PHE A 153 -9.78 3.09 21.45
N SER A 154 -8.78 2.81 22.27
CA SER A 154 -8.59 3.42 23.59
C SER A 154 -7.14 3.82 23.83
N ALA A 155 -6.88 4.49 24.96
CA ALA A 155 -5.53 4.77 25.46
C ALA A 155 -5.49 4.77 26.99
N LYS A 156 -4.35 4.43 27.59
CA LYS A 156 -4.22 4.36 29.07
C LYS A 156 -4.39 5.71 29.76
N TRP A 157 -3.95 6.78 29.11
CA TRP A 157 -4.06 8.16 29.61
C TRP A 157 -5.50 8.70 29.50
N CYS A 158 -6.35 8.10 28.66
CA CYS A 158 -7.72 8.54 28.44
C CYS A 158 -8.64 8.18 29.61
N GLY A 159 -9.13 9.20 30.33
CA GLY A 159 -10.03 9.05 31.49
C GLY A 159 -11.33 8.30 31.20
N PRO A 160 -12.11 8.71 30.17
CA PRO A 160 -13.33 8.00 29.79
C PRO A 160 -13.07 6.54 29.37
N CYS A 161 -11.98 6.28 28.64
CA CYS A 161 -11.60 4.95 28.20
C CYS A 161 -11.42 3.99 29.40
N ARG A 162 -10.73 4.43 30.46
CA ARG A 162 -10.52 3.60 31.66
C ARG A 162 -11.83 3.18 32.36
N LYS A 163 -12.91 3.93 32.20
CA LYS A 163 -14.24 3.56 32.71
C LYS A 163 -14.96 2.59 31.77
N LEU A 164 -14.88 2.85 30.47
CA LEU A 164 -15.57 2.10 29.44
C LEU A 164 -14.98 0.71 29.20
N SER A 165 -13.65 0.57 29.18
CA SER A 165 -12.99 -0.68 28.80
C SER A 165 -13.39 -1.88 29.69
N PRO A 166 -13.45 -1.78 31.03
CA PRO A 166 -13.96 -2.87 31.87
C PRO A 166 -15.43 -3.23 31.59
N GLU A 167 -16.26 -2.26 31.23
CA GLU A 167 -17.67 -2.48 30.88
C GLU A 167 -17.78 -3.25 29.55
N LEU A 168 -16.97 -2.88 28.56
CA LEU A 168 -16.87 -3.57 27.28
C LEU A 168 -16.33 -4.99 27.40
N GLU A 169 -15.33 -5.21 28.26
CA GLU A 169 -14.85 -6.57 28.55
C GLU A 169 -15.95 -7.44 29.18
N SER A 170 -16.69 -6.89 30.15
CA SER A 170 -17.82 -7.58 30.79
C SER A 170 -18.93 -7.88 29.79
N PHE A 171 -19.26 -6.91 28.94
CA PHE A 171 -20.23 -7.05 27.86
C PHE A 171 -19.82 -8.15 26.87
N GLY A 172 -18.57 -8.13 26.39
CA GLY A 172 -18.05 -9.13 25.47
C GLY A 172 -18.05 -10.54 26.06
N LYS A 173 -17.77 -10.69 27.36
CA LYS A 173 -17.90 -11.99 28.05
C LYS A 173 -19.35 -12.48 28.08
N LYS A 174 -20.29 -11.61 28.47
CA LYS A 174 -21.72 -11.93 28.58
C LYS A 174 -22.36 -12.26 27.24
N ARG A 175 -21.93 -11.59 26.16
CA ARG A 175 -22.50 -11.71 24.81
C ARG A 175 -21.57 -12.42 23.83
N SER A 176 -20.65 -13.26 24.33
CA SER A 176 -19.56 -13.88 23.56
C SER A 176 -19.99 -14.74 22.36
N GLN A 177 -21.23 -15.23 22.34
CA GLN A 177 -21.79 -15.96 21.20
C GLN A 177 -22.27 -15.04 20.07
N GLU A 178 -22.55 -13.77 20.38
CA GLU A 178 -23.19 -12.81 19.48
C GLU A 178 -22.23 -11.71 19.01
N VAL A 179 -21.27 -11.33 19.87
CA VAL A 179 -20.28 -10.29 19.58
C VAL A 179 -18.90 -10.68 20.08
N LYS A 180 -17.90 -10.36 19.27
CA LYS A 180 -16.49 -10.37 19.67
C LYS A 180 -16.05 -8.94 19.98
N VAL A 181 -15.57 -8.71 21.20
CA VAL A 181 -14.99 -7.42 21.59
C VAL A 181 -13.48 -7.47 21.41
N VAL A 182 -12.93 -6.49 20.69
CA VAL A 182 -11.49 -6.34 20.41
C VAL A 182 -11.03 -4.99 20.96
N MET A 183 -10.02 -5.02 21.82
CA MET A 183 -9.46 -3.82 22.45
C MET A 183 -8.17 -3.43 21.73
N ILE A 184 -8.08 -2.18 21.27
CA ILE A 184 -6.91 -1.63 20.58
C ILE A 184 -6.43 -0.38 21.33
N ASP A 185 -5.24 -0.46 21.91
CA ASP A 185 -4.54 0.71 22.45
C ASP A 185 -3.87 1.47 21.29
N VAL A 186 -4.27 2.72 21.06
CA VAL A 186 -3.78 3.51 19.90
C VAL A 186 -2.29 3.85 19.98
N ASP A 187 -1.72 3.92 21.18
CA ASP A 187 -0.29 4.19 21.38
C ASP A 187 0.53 2.94 21.04
N GLU A 188 0.01 1.75 21.37
CA GLU A 188 0.65 0.47 21.04
C GLU A 188 0.40 0.06 19.57
N ASN A 189 -0.64 0.60 18.92
CA ASN A 189 -1.09 0.24 17.57
C ASN A 189 -1.21 1.45 16.60
N PRO A 190 -0.16 2.29 16.44
CA PRO A 190 -0.25 3.55 15.69
C PRO A 190 -0.59 3.37 14.20
N ILE A 191 -0.16 2.26 13.59
CA ILE A 191 -0.45 1.94 12.17
C ILE A 191 -1.95 1.68 11.98
N ILE A 192 -2.57 0.90 12.87
CA ILE A 192 -4.01 0.62 12.82
C ILE A 192 -4.78 1.92 13.11
N ALA A 193 -4.37 2.69 14.12
CA ALA A 193 -5.01 3.97 14.44
C ALA A 193 -4.98 4.94 13.24
N GLN A 194 -3.83 5.06 12.55
CA GLN A 194 -3.70 5.88 11.37
C GLN A 194 -4.57 5.38 10.20
N GLN A 195 -4.49 4.09 9.87
CA GLN A 195 -5.24 3.49 8.76
C GLN A 195 -6.75 3.66 8.92
N TYR A 196 -7.25 3.51 10.15
CA TYR A 196 -8.68 3.62 10.47
C TYR A 196 -9.10 5.03 10.92
N LYS A 197 -8.19 6.02 10.78
CA LYS A 197 -8.39 7.44 11.08
C LYS A 197 -8.96 7.65 12.48
N ILE A 198 -8.25 7.14 13.47
CA ILE A 198 -8.58 7.28 14.88
C ILE A 198 -7.88 8.52 15.41
N ASP A 199 -8.56 9.65 15.28
CA ASP A 199 -8.04 10.96 15.71
C ASP A 199 -8.41 11.29 17.17
N GLU A 200 -9.36 10.54 17.74
CA GLU A 200 -9.86 10.73 19.10
C GLU A 200 -10.25 9.41 19.78
N VAL A 201 -10.09 9.36 21.10
CA VAL A 201 -10.42 8.18 21.93
C VAL A 201 -11.31 8.57 23.12
N PRO A 202 -12.24 7.69 23.55
CA PRO A 202 -12.52 6.37 22.98
C PRO A 202 -13.26 6.47 21.64
N THR A 203 -12.92 5.59 20.70
CA THR A 203 -13.67 5.40 19.46
C THR A 203 -14.10 3.95 19.38
N LEU A 204 -15.41 3.71 19.24
CA LEU A 204 -15.98 2.38 19.07
C LEU A 204 -16.37 2.16 17.62
N ILE A 205 -15.97 1.03 17.06
CA ILE A 205 -16.34 0.65 15.69
C ILE A 205 -16.99 -0.73 15.68
N TRP A 206 -18.20 -0.80 15.12
CA TRP A 206 -18.93 -2.03 14.89
C TRP A 206 -18.68 -2.53 13.47
N TYR A 207 -18.35 -3.80 13.35
CA TYR A 207 -18.20 -4.50 12.08
C TYR A 207 -19.18 -5.66 12.00
N LYS A 208 -19.73 -5.85 10.80
CA LYS A 208 -20.55 -7.01 10.44
C LYS A 208 -20.07 -7.53 9.09
N ASN A 209 -19.67 -8.80 9.03
CA ASN A 209 -19.12 -9.42 7.82
C ASN A 209 -17.96 -8.62 7.20
N GLY A 210 -17.03 -8.11 8.03
CA GLY A 210 -15.91 -7.29 7.56
C GLY A 210 -16.24 -5.84 7.18
N THR A 211 -17.52 -5.46 7.15
CA THR A 211 -17.94 -4.10 6.79
C THR A 211 -18.18 -3.26 8.04
N GLN A 212 -17.65 -2.02 8.06
CA GLN A 212 -17.93 -1.06 9.13
C GLN A 212 -19.42 -0.68 9.13
N ALA A 213 -20.17 -1.17 10.12
CA ALA A 213 -21.60 -0.94 10.24
C ALA A 213 -21.93 0.36 10.96
N LEU A 214 -21.12 0.73 11.97
CA LEU A 214 -21.32 1.93 12.78
C LEU A 214 -19.99 2.38 13.39
N ARG A 215 -19.77 3.69 13.47
CA ARG A 215 -18.69 4.33 14.23
C ARG A 215 -19.29 5.26 15.26
N MET A 216 -18.75 5.20 16.47
CA MET A 216 -19.21 5.95 17.64
C MET A 216 -18.00 6.56 18.33
N ILE A 217 -18.12 7.82 18.71
CA ILE A 217 -17.00 8.61 19.27
C ILE A 217 -17.39 9.09 20.66
N GLY A 218 -16.50 8.87 21.63
CA GLY A 218 -16.71 9.22 23.02
C GLY A 218 -17.31 8.08 23.85
N TYR A 219 -17.69 8.43 25.08
CA TYR A 219 -18.24 7.48 26.05
C TYR A 219 -19.73 7.24 25.80
N TYR A 220 -20.14 5.97 25.87
CA TYR A 220 -21.54 5.56 25.76
C TYR A 220 -21.92 4.66 26.93
N ASP A 221 -23.13 4.83 27.43
CA ASP A 221 -23.69 4.01 28.50
C ASP A 221 -23.82 2.53 28.07
N PRO A 222 -23.53 1.55 28.95
CA PRO A 222 -23.62 0.13 28.64
C PRO A 222 -24.97 -0.32 28.05
N LYS A 223 -26.09 0.30 28.44
CA LYS A 223 -27.40 -0.02 27.88
C LYS A 223 -27.46 0.34 26.40
N TYR A 224 -26.90 1.50 26.02
CA TYR A 224 -26.87 1.93 24.63
C TYR A 224 -26.00 1.00 23.76
N ILE A 225 -24.91 0.47 24.33
CA ILE A 225 -24.02 -0.49 23.66
C ILE A 225 -24.78 -1.81 23.40
N ASP A 226 -25.55 -2.31 24.36
CA ASP A 226 -26.37 -3.51 24.17
C ASP A 226 -27.52 -3.28 23.17
N ASP A 227 -28.23 -2.16 23.27
CA ASP A 227 -29.28 -1.78 22.32
C ASP A 227 -28.72 -1.69 20.88
N THR A 228 -27.49 -1.21 20.72
CA THR A 228 -26.80 -1.13 19.42
C THR A 228 -26.54 -2.52 18.85
N LEU A 229 -26.03 -3.47 19.64
CA LEU A 229 -25.85 -4.85 19.20
C LEU A 229 -27.18 -5.46 18.74
N ASN A 230 -28.24 -5.30 19.54
CA ASN A 230 -29.57 -5.81 19.21
C ASN A 230 -30.11 -5.22 17.91
N GLY A 231 -29.81 -3.94 17.62
CA GLY A 231 -30.14 -3.30 16.35
C GLY A 231 -29.38 -3.87 15.16
N LEU A 232 -28.08 -4.16 15.33
CA LEU A 232 -27.22 -4.74 14.29
C LEU A 232 -27.57 -6.20 13.96
N MET A 233 -28.12 -6.95 14.92
CA MET A 233 -28.57 -8.33 14.70
C MET A 233 -29.86 -8.42 13.87
N LYS A 234 -30.71 -7.39 13.92
CA LYS A 234 -32.02 -7.37 13.21
C LYS A 234 -31.94 -6.97 11.74
N LYS A 235 -30.85 -6.32 11.33
CA LYS A 235 -30.60 -5.85 9.95
C LYS A 235 -29.81 -6.89 9.17
#